data_AF-A0A0L6J3Z3-F1
#
_entry.id   AF-A0A0L6J3Z3-F1
#
_cell.length_a   1.000
_cell.length_b   1.000
_cell.length_c   1.000
_cell.angle_alpha   90.00
_cell.angle_beta   90.00
_cell.angle_gamma   90.00
#
_symmetry.space_group_name_H-M   'P 1'
#
loop_
_entity.id
_entity.type
_entity.pdbx_description
1 polymer ?
#
loop_
_entity_poly.entity_id
_entity_poly.type
_entity_poly.pdbx_seq_one_letter_code
_entity_poly.pdbx_strand_id
1 'polypeptide(L)'
;MSPELLARAGRALAGDDWRRPLARALGPLHPDGPREEIDQRTVSRWSLGQREIPPWVRPALVGLLWQRAQELHHQADEAAAAADALTF
;
A
#
# COMPACT_ATOMS: atom_id res chain seq x y z
N MET A 1 1.27 7.83 13.71
CA MET A 1 2.14 6.94 12.90
C MET A 1 3.27 7.81 12.37
N SER A 2 4.51 7.34 12.27
CA SER A 2 5.61 8.20 11.79
C SER A 2 5.65 8.26 10.24
N PRO A 3 6.21 9.34 9.66
CA PRO A 3 6.44 9.44 8.22
C PRO A 3 7.28 8.29 7.65
N GLU A 4 8.28 7.82 8.40
CA GLU A 4 9.16 6.72 7.98
C GLU A 4 8.39 5.40 7.88
N LEU A 5 7.50 5.13 8.84
CA LEU A 5 6.67 3.94 8.83
C LEU A 5 5.64 3.99 7.69
N LEU A 6 5.05 5.16 7.42
CA LEU A 6 4.19 5.37 6.25
C LEU A 6 4.94 5.08 4.95
N ALA A 7 6.17 5.61 4.80
CA ALA A 7 6.97 5.39 3.59
C ALA A 7 7.38 3.92 3.41
N ARG A 8 7.70 3.22 4.51
CA ARG A 8 7.94 1.78 4.50
C ARG A 8 6.71 1.00 4.06
N ALA A 9 5.54 1.32 4.61
CA ALA A 9 4.28 0.68 4.23
C ALA A 9 3.93 0.93 2.76
N GLY A 10 4.06 2.17 2.29
CA GLY A 10 3.84 2.52 0.90
C GLY A 10 4.74 1.73 -0.05
N ARG A 11 6.04 1.65 0.23
CA ARG A 11 6.98 0.85 -0.57
C ARG A 11 6.65 -0.63 -0.58
N ALA A 12 6.24 -1.19 0.55
CA ALA A 12 5.81 -2.59 0.61
C ALA A 12 4.56 -2.85 -0.25
N LEU A 13 3.67 -1.86 -0.38
CA LEU A 13 2.47 -1.98 -1.20
C LEU A 13 2.75 -1.85 -2.70
N ALA A 14 3.61 -0.91 -3.11
CA ALA A 14 3.68 -0.48 -4.50
C ALA A 14 5.09 -0.13 -5.03
N GLY A 15 6.15 -0.44 -4.30
CA GLY A 15 7.53 -0.14 -4.71
C GLY A 15 7.93 1.33 -4.54
N ASP A 16 8.93 1.79 -5.27
CA ASP A 16 9.55 3.10 -5.03
C ASP A 16 8.61 4.29 -5.33
N ASP A 17 7.72 4.14 -6.32
CA ASP A 17 6.73 5.14 -6.71
C ASP A 17 5.40 5.02 -5.94
N TRP A 18 5.47 4.70 -4.65
CA TRP A 18 4.32 4.31 -3.84
C TRP A 18 3.27 5.39 -3.56
N ARG A 19 3.59 6.68 -3.67
CA ARG A 19 2.70 7.75 -3.16
C ARG A 19 1.35 7.82 -3.89
N ARG A 20 1.35 7.67 -5.22
CA ARG A 20 0.12 7.68 -6.03
C ARG A 20 -0.68 6.38 -5.87
N PRO A 21 -0.06 5.18 -5.96
CA PRO A 21 -0.74 3.93 -5.63
C PRO A 21 -1.36 3.93 -4.23
N LEU A 22 -0.65 4.45 -3.23
CA LEU A 22 -1.19 4.53 -1.87
C LEU A 22 -2.40 5.48 -1.80
N ALA A 23 -2.34 6.62 -2.48
CA ALA A 23 -3.46 7.56 -2.53
C ALA A 23 -4.73 6.92 -3.12
N ARG A 24 -4.58 6.10 -4.16
CA ARG A 24 -5.65 5.30 -4.76
C ARG A 24 -6.16 4.21 -3.81
N ALA A 25 -5.26 3.46 -3.19
CA ALA A 25 -5.62 2.39 -2.25
C ALA A 25 -6.38 2.92 -1.01
N LEU A 26 -6.07 4.13 -0.56
CA LEU A 26 -6.74 4.76 0.57
C LEU A 26 -8.08 5.41 0.22
N GLY A 27 -8.32 5.76 -1.04
CA GLY A 27 -9.56 6.43 -1.49
C GLY A 27 -10.83 5.68 -1.09
N PRO A 28 -10.97 4.39 -1.42
CA PRO A 28 -12.15 3.59 -1.06
C PRO A 28 -12.34 3.41 0.44
N LEU A 29 -11.29 3.61 1.24
CA LEU A 29 -11.29 3.42 2.70
C LEU A 29 -11.49 4.71 3.49
N HIS A 30 -11.79 5.82 2.80
CA HIS A 30 -11.90 7.13 3.42
C HIS A 30 -13.12 7.24 4.37
N PRO A 31 -12.98 7.79 5.58
CA PRO A 31 -14.05 7.82 6.58
C PRO A 31 -15.28 8.66 6.16
N ASP A 32 -15.06 9.76 5.43
CA ASP A 32 -16.15 10.61 4.90
C ASP A 32 -16.80 10.04 3.63
N GLY A 33 -16.58 8.75 3.34
CA GLY A 33 -17.14 8.05 2.19
C GLY A 33 -16.11 7.69 1.12
N PRO A 34 -16.31 6.56 0.44
CA PRO A 34 -15.39 6.02 -0.54
C PRO A 34 -15.23 6.97 -1.74
N ARG A 35 -14.02 7.04 -2.27
CA ARG A 35 -13.65 7.82 -3.46
C ARG A 35 -12.57 7.11 -4.25
N GLU A 36 -12.37 7.50 -5.50
CA GLU A 36 -11.36 6.87 -6.36
C GLU A 36 -9.95 6.99 -5.79
N GLU A 37 -9.59 8.18 -5.29
CA GLU A 37 -8.29 8.43 -4.65
C GLU A 37 -8.39 9.60 -3.67
N ILE A 38 -7.49 9.63 -2.68
CA ILE A 38 -7.20 10.84 -1.91
C ILE A 38 -6.18 11.72 -2.66
N ASP A 39 -6.03 12.99 -2.28
CA ASP A 39 -5.03 13.86 -2.89
C ASP A 39 -3.60 13.33 -2.67
N GLN A 40 -2.91 12.99 -3.76
CA GLN A 40 -1.52 12.53 -3.74
C GLN A 40 -0.59 13.52 -3.01
N ARG A 41 -0.83 14.83 -3.12
CA ARG A 41 -0.02 15.84 -2.42
C ARG A 41 -0.15 15.72 -0.91
N THR A 42 -1.30 15.26 -0.42
CA THR A 42 -1.50 14.99 1.01
C THR A 42 -0.62 13.83 1.47
N VAL A 43 -0.53 12.75 0.70
CA VAL A 43 0.39 11.62 0.98
C VAL A 43 1.84 12.07 0.97
N SER A 44 2.23 12.94 0.03
CA SER A 44 3.58 13.53 0.01
C SER A 44 3.88 14.33 1.28
N ARG A 45 2.96 15.21 1.70
CA ARG A 45 3.14 16.01 2.94
C ARG A 45 3.22 15.14 4.19
N TRP A 46 2.44 14.06 4.26
CA TRP A 46 2.56 13.07 5.33
C TRP A 46 3.94 12.43 5.37
N SER A 47 4.45 11.98 4.21
CA SER A 47 5.76 11.32 4.11
C SER A 47 6.95 12.22 4.44
N LEU A 48 6.76 13.54 4.35
CA LEU A 48 7.75 14.55 4.67
C LEU A 48 7.60 15.12 6.09
N GLY A 49 6.62 14.63 6.88
CA GLY A 49 6.32 15.18 8.20
C GLY A 49 5.73 16.59 8.18
N GLN A 50 5.33 17.10 7.02
CA GLN A 50 4.76 18.45 6.85
C GLN A 50 3.28 18.51 7.22
N ARG A 51 2.63 17.35 7.37
CA ARG A 51 1.25 17.23 7.82
C ARG A 51 1.11 15.99 8.68
N GLU A 52 0.30 16.09 9.73
CA GLU A 52 -0.04 14.94 10.56
C GLU A 52 -0.80 13.88 9.76
N ILE A 53 -0.46 12.61 10.02
CA ILE A 53 -1.12 11.47 9.42
C ILE A 53 -2.39 11.15 10.21
N PRO A 54 -3.58 11.17 9.59
CA PRO A 54 -4.83 10.90 10.28
C PRO A 54 -4.87 9.50 10.92
N PRO A 55 -5.55 9.34 12.08
CA PRO A 55 -5.61 8.07 12.80
C PRO A 55 -6.14 6.89 11.98
N TRP A 56 -7.09 7.13 11.07
CA TRP A 56 -7.72 6.09 10.23
C TRP A 56 -6.77 5.45 9.21
N VAL A 57 -5.68 6.14 8.84
CA VAL A 57 -4.72 5.63 7.84
C VAL A 57 -4.00 4.39 8.38
N ARG A 58 -3.72 4.33 9.69
CA ARG A 58 -3.03 3.19 10.31
C ARG A 58 -3.81 1.87 10.12
N PRO A 59 -5.08 1.73 10.57
CA PRO A 59 -5.83 0.50 10.38
C PRO A 59 -6.09 0.20 8.90
N ALA A 60 -6.29 1.21 8.04
CA ALA A 60 -6.41 1.01 6.60
C ALA A 60 -5.15 0.35 6.00
N LEU A 61 -3.96 0.84 6.36
CA LEU A 61 -2.70 0.26 5.93
C LEU A 61 -2.50 -1.17 6.42
N VAL A 62 -2.93 -1.51 7.65
CA VAL A 62 -2.84 -2.89 8.15
C VAL A 62 -3.60 -3.84 7.24
N GLY A 63 -4.84 -3.50 6.85
CA GLY A 63 -5.63 -4.33 5.92
C GLY A 63 -4.95 -4.45 4.56
N LEU A 64 -4.53 -3.33 3.97
CA LEU A 64 -3.88 -3.31 2.66
C LEU A 64 -2.58 -4.13 2.64
N LEU A 65 -1.77 -4.05 3.70
CA LEU A 65 -0.50 -4.78 3.81
C LEU A 65 -0.73 -6.29 3.94
N TRP A 66 -1.72 -6.70 4.73
CA TRP A 66 -2.07 -8.13 4.82
C TRP A 66 -2.58 -8.69 3.50
N GLN A 67 -3.42 -7.93 2.80
CA GLN A 67 -3.88 -8.32 1.46
C GLN A 67 -2.70 -8.46 0.50
N ARG A 68 -1.79 -7.48 0.46
CA ARG A 68 -0.62 -7.53 -0.41
C ARG A 68 0.31 -8.69 -0.08
N ALA A 69 0.48 -9.02 1.21
CA ALA A 69 1.28 -10.17 1.62
C ALA A 69 0.70 -11.49 1.11
N GLN A 70 -0.63 -11.64 1.15
CA GLN A 70 -1.32 -12.83 0.61
C GLN A 70 -1.16 -12.92 -0.91
N GLU A 71 -1.33 -11.81 -1.63
CA GLU A 71 -1.13 -11.75 -3.09
C GLU A 71 0.32 -12.13 -3.47
N LEU A 72 1.32 -11.62 -2.74
CA LEU A 72 2.72 -11.94 -2.98
C LEU A 72 3.03 -13.41 -2.72
N HIS A 73 2.43 -14.02 -1.70
CA HIS A 73 2.59 -15.45 -1.43
C HIS A 73 2.02 -16.28 -2.57
N HIS A 74 0.81 -15.94 -3.04
CA HIS A 74 0.19 -16.60 -4.18
C HIS A 74 1.03 -16.48 -5.47
N GLN A 75 1.56 -15.28 -5.75
CA GLN A 75 2.45 -15.06 -6.89
C GLN A 75 3.73 -15.89 -6.83
N ALA A 76 4.27 -16.11 -5.62
CA ALA A 76 5.43 -16.96 -5.42
C ALA A 76 5.12 -18.44 -5.72
N ASP A 77 3.97 -18.93 -5.26
CA ASP A 77 3.50 -20.29 -5.53
C ASP A 77 3.27 -20.53 -7.03
N GLU A 78 2.62 -19.58 -7.72
CA GLU A 78 2.40 -19.66 -9.17
C GLU A 78 3.72 -19.68 -9.95
N ALA A 79 4.69 -18.85 -9.56
CA ALA A 79 6.00 -18.81 -10.19
C ALA A 79 6.78 -20.12 -9.99
N ALA A 80 6.71 -20.73 -8.81
CA ALA A 80 7.32 -22.02 -8.53
C ALA A 80 6.71 -23.12 -9.40
N ALA A 81 5.37 -23.19 -9.45
CA ALA A 81 4.67 -24.17 -10.29
C ALA A 81 5.02 -24.02 -11.78
N ALA A 82 5.13 -22.78 -12.27
CA ALA A 82 5.55 -22.50 -13.64
C ALA A 82 7.00 -22.94 -13.91
N ALA A 83 7.92 -22.73 -12.95
CA ALA A 83 9.30 -23.19 -13.07
C ALA A 83 9.40 -24.73 -13.14
N ASP A 84 8.68 -25.43 -12.25
CA ASP A 84 8.63 -26.90 -12.25
C ASP A 84 8.13 -27.44 -13.61
N ALA A 85 7.11 -26.80 -14.18
CA ALA A 85 6.56 -27.13 -15.49
C ALA A 85 7.52 -26.93 -16.67
N LEU A 86 8.56 -26.09 -16.52
CA LEU A 86 9.57 -25.84 -17.56
C LEU A 86 10.79 -26.77 -17.46
N THR A 87 10.96 -27.50 -16.36
CA THR A 87 12.11 -28.38 -16.11
C THR A 87 11.90 -29.84 -16.57
N PHE A 88 10.84 -30.11 -17.34
CA PHE A 88 10.54 -31.42 -17.94
C PHE A 88 11.24 -31.65 -19.28
#